data_AF-A0A3Q9S9W0-F1
#
_entry.id   AF-A0A3Q9S9W0-F1
#
_cell.length_a   1.000
_cell.length_b   1.000
_cell.length_c   1.000
_cell.angle_alpha   90.00
_cell.angle_beta   90.00
_cell.angle_gamma   90.00
#
_symmetry.space_group_name_H-M   'P 1'
#
loop_
_entity.id
_entity.type
_entity.pdbx_description
1 polymer ?
#
loop_
_entity_poly.entity_id
_entity_poly.type
_entity_poly.pdbx_seq_one_letter_code
_entity_poly.pdbx_strand_id
1 'polypeptide(L)'
;MSIIKFKRGIKSNLPVLSVGEPAFCTDTKELFVGSSEGNVNLSNVSKVNGHTASGTPTTSEKTDIIKMINEVFTDANNGKTKLYNAIIGKGITPGSQTFTDLVNAINTPSLVNTAGATATTDDIVSNKAAYVNGNKITGTGNKAKRFVSGTITADSQGNFMTFPEFDVSTVIISFTSSRGIKMTGVFINNGRSSDYFVVGSDGKTYKYDYDISYMQGRVFGTVDANVDISYKIYE
;
A
#
# COMPACT_ATOMS: atom_id res chain seq x y z
N MET A 1 30.73 -78.67 -3.40
CA MET A 1 31.08 -77.27 -3.11
C MET A 1 31.13 -77.09 -1.60
N SER A 2 32.26 -76.64 -1.06
CA SER A 2 32.36 -76.31 0.37
C SER A 2 31.78 -74.92 0.60
N ILE A 3 30.86 -74.80 1.56
CA ILE A 3 30.30 -73.52 1.98
C ILE A 3 31.07 -72.98 3.19
N ILE A 4 31.44 -71.70 3.14
CA ILE A 4 32.01 -71.00 4.30
C ILE A 4 30.89 -70.81 5.33
N LYS A 5 31.14 -71.22 6.57
CA LYS A 5 30.21 -71.07 7.70
C LYS A 5 30.83 -70.14 8.73
N PHE A 6 30.09 -69.10 9.12
CA PHE A 6 30.47 -68.28 10.27
C PHE A 6 30.02 -68.93 11.58
N LYS A 7 30.65 -68.51 12.67
CA LYS A 7 30.15 -68.79 14.02
C LYS A 7 28.76 -68.17 14.15
N ARG A 8 27.84 -68.84 14.85
CA ARG A 8 26.45 -68.39 14.93
C ARG A 8 25.77 -68.86 16.21
N GLY A 9 24.77 -68.10 16.64
CA GLY A 9 23.97 -68.38 17.84
C GLY A 9 23.13 -67.16 18.22
N ILE A 10 22.45 -67.20 19.37
CA ILE A 10 21.75 -66.01 19.90
C ILE A 10 22.76 -64.98 20.42
N LYS A 11 22.44 -63.68 20.31
CA LYS A 11 23.34 -62.59 20.68
C LYS A 11 23.81 -62.66 22.13
N SER A 12 22.92 -63.00 23.06
CA SER A 12 23.27 -63.12 24.48
C SER A 12 24.33 -64.17 24.77
N ASN A 13 24.49 -65.15 23.86
CA ASN A 13 25.44 -66.26 24.00
C ASN A 13 26.63 -66.12 23.04
N LEU A 14 26.81 -64.97 22.40
CA LEU A 14 27.94 -64.74 21.51
C LEU A 14 29.23 -64.65 22.36
N PRO A 15 30.20 -65.57 22.20
CA PRO A 15 31.46 -65.49 22.94
C PRO A 15 32.32 -64.35 22.42
N VAL A 16 33.37 -64.00 23.17
CA VAL A 16 34.45 -63.13 22.66
C VAL A 16 35.06 -63.79 21.42
N LEU A 17 35.11 -63.05 20.32
CA LEU A 17 35.61 -63.49 19.02
C LEU A 17 37.09 -63.13 18.91
N SER A 18 37.86 -64.00 18.28
CA SER A 18 39.26 -63.73 17.93
C SER A 18 39.35 -62.58 16.94
N VAL A 19 40.48 -61.86 16.90
CA VAL A 19 40.68 -60.76 15.93
C VAL A 19 40.45 -61.28 14.50
N GLY A 20 39.48 -60.68 13.80
CA GLY A 20 39.08 -61.07 12.44
C GLY A 20 38.08 -62.22 12.33
N GLU A 21 37.66 -62.84 13.44
CA GLU A 21 36.68 -63.94 13.45
C GLU A 21 35.25 -63.39 13.29
N PRO A 22 34.51 -63.76 12.22
CA PRO A 22 33.13 -63.32 12.04
C PRO A 22 32.13 -64.22 12.77
N ALA A 23 31.08 -63.61 13.31
CA ALA A 23 29.95 -64.31 13.86
C ALA A 23 28.61 -63.66 13.53
N PHE A 24 27.59 -64.48 13.33
CA PHE A 24 26.24 -64.05 13.00
C PHE A 24 25.26 -64.38 14.13
N CYS A 25 24.62 -63.36 14.68
CA CYS A 25 23.59 -63.52 15.71
C CYS A 25 22.26 -63.91 15.05
N THR A 26 21.76 -65.12 15.30
CA THR A 26 20.59 -65.68 14.62
C THR A 26 19.27 -65.05 15.04
N ASP A 27 19.21 -64.45 16.22
CA ASP A 27 18.08 -63.76 16.81
C ASP A 27 18.00 -62.29 16.35
N THR A 28 19.09 -61.53 16.47
CA THR A 28 19.12 -60.10 16.13
C THR A 28 19.51 -59.81 14.69
N LYS A 29 19.97 -60.82 13.95
CA LYS A 29 20.49 -60.73 12.59
C LYS A 29 21.71 -59.81 12.45
N GLU A 30 22.41 -59.55 13.55
CA GLU A 30 23.62 -58.74 13.56
C GLU A 30 24.86 -59.58 13.22
N LEU A 31 25.75 -59.00 12.43
CA LEU A 31 27.08 -59.52 12.11
C LEU A 31 28.09 -58.84 13.03
N PHE A 32 28.93 -59.66 13.66
CA PHE A 32 30.05 -59.21 14.48
C PHE A 32 31.36 -59.72 13.92
N VAL A 33 32.43 -58.97 14.15
CA VAL A 33 33.82 -59.40 13.93
C VAL A 33 34.60 -59.15 15.21
N GLY A 34 35.44 -60.10 15.61
CA GLY A 34 36.36 -59.89 16.74
C GLY A 34 37.45 -58.88 16.40
N SER A 35 37.85 -58.10 17.40
CA SER A 35 38.93 -57.12 17.35
C SER A 35 39.76 -57.20 18.64
N SER A 36 40.87 -56.46 18.72
CA SER A 36 41.68 -56.35 19.94
C SER A 36 40.92 -55.76 21.13
N GLU A 37 39.80 -55.08 20.87
CA GLU A 37 38.94 -54.43 21.88
C GLU A 37 37.65 -55.23 22.15
N GLY A 38 37.51 -56.42 21.57
CA GLY A 38 36.32 -57.27 21.67
C GLY A 38 35.48 -57.30 20.38
N ASN A 39 34.21 -57.69 20.49
CA ASN A 39 33.33 -57.89 19.34
C ASN A 39 32.81 -56.57 18.78
N VAL A 40 33.12 -56.26 17.52
CA VAL A 40 32.61 -55.09 16.80
C VAL A 40 31.36 -55.47 16.02
N ASN A 41 30.26 -54.76 16.29
CA ASN A 41 29.02 -54.91 15.52
C ASN A 41 29.16 -54.22 14.15
N LEU A 42 29.15 -55.00 13.07
CA LEU A 42 29.19 -54.52 11.69
C LEU A 42 27.80 -54.28 11.10
N SER A 43 26.73 -54.68 11.78
CA SER A 43 25.36 -54.44 11.34
C SER A 43 24.83 -53.08 11.79
N ASN A 44 25.47 -52.44 12.77
CA ASN A 44 25.05 -51.15 13.31
C ASN A 44 25.94 -49.99 12.80
N VAL A 45 26.30 -50.01 11.51
CA VAL A 45 26.89 -48.85 10.81
C VAL A 45 25.83 -47.76 10.61
N SER A 46 25.28 -47.24 11.71
CA SER A 46 24.67 -45.90 11.75
C SER A 46 25.74 -44.80 11.60
N LYS A 47 27.01 -45.18 11.41
CA LYS A 47 28.12 -44.28 11.14
C LYS A 47 28.66 -44.50 9.73
N VAL A 48 28.57 -43.48 8.90
CA VAL A 48 29.34 -43.37 7.66
C VAL A 48 30.52 -42.44 7.99
N ASN A 49 31.75 -42.92 7.80
CA ASN A 49 32.97 -42.16 8.04
C ASN A 49 33.08 -41.57 9.47
N GLY A 50 32.70 -42.33 10.51
CA GLY A 50 32.82 -41.91 11.91
C GLY A 50 31.70 -40.98 12.43
N HIS A 51 30.82 -40.48 11.56
CA HIS A 51 29.72 -39.61 11.95
C HIS A 51 28.43 -40.36 12.25
N THR A 52 27.87 -40.17 13.44
CA THR A 52 26.58 -40.76 13.83
C THR A 52 25.44 -40.16 13.01
N ALA A 53 24.71 -40.98 12.26
CA ALA A 53 23.43 -40.65 11.64
C ALA A 53 22.29 -40.65 12.67
N SER A 54 22.47 -40.00 13.83
CA SER A 54 21.50 -40.02 14.94
C SER A 54 20.59 -38.79 15.03
N GLY A 55 20.67 -37.84 14.09
CA GLY A 55 19.63 -36.83 13.94
C GLY A 55 18.53 -37.39 13.04
N THR A 56 17.28 -37.46 13.52
CA THR A 56 16.14 -37.71 12.63
C THR A 56 15.90 -36.44 11.81
N PRO A 57 16.14 -36.45 10.50
CA PRO A 57 15.92 -35.28 9.66
C PRO A 57 14.40 -35.02 9.55
N THR A 58 13.98 -33.77 9.61
CA THR A 58 12.57 -33.37 9.56
C THR A 58 11.99 -33.33 8.14
N THR A 59 12.76 -33.79 7.14
CA THR A 59 12.37 -33.79 5.73
C THR A 59 11.67 -35.10 5.33
N SER A 60 11.07 -35.15 4.14
CA SER A 60 10.29 -36.30 3.64
C SER A 60 11.16 -37.51 3.28
N GLU A 61 12.39 -37.31 2.81
CA GLU A 61 13.27 -38.37 2.30
C GLU A 61 14.48 -38.62 3.23
N LYS A 62 14.27 -39.37 4.32
CA LYS A 62 15.23 -39.55 5.44
C LYS A 62 16.38 -40.54 5.20
N THR A 63 16.46 -41.16 4.03
CA THR A 63 17.37 -42.31 3.77
C THR A 63 18.69 -41.94 3.10
N ASP A 64 18.81 -40.73 2.56
CA ASP A 64 20.00 -40.29 1.83
C ASP A 64 20.31 -38.82 2.16
N ILE A 65 21.48 -38.59 2.75
CA ILE A 65 21.99 -37.26 3.09
C ILE A 65 22.00 -36.35 1.86
N ILE A 66 22.30 -36.89 0.68
CA ILE A 66 22.33 -36.14 -0.58
C ILE A 66 20.91 -35.68 -0.95
N LYS A 67 19.90 -36.53 -0.78
CA LYS A 67 18.51 -36.17 -1.06
C LYS A 67 18.01 -35.06 -0.15
N MET A 68 18.30 -35.15 1.15
CA MET A 68 17.88 -34.12 2.11
C MET A 68 18.51 -32.76 1.81
N ILE A 69 19.79 -32.75 1.44
CA ILE A 69 20.49 -31.53 1.02
C ILE A 69 19.82 -30.95 -0.25
N ASN A 70 19.48 -31.80 -1.21
CA ASN A 70 18.79 -31.37 -2.43
C ASN A 70 17.40 -30.80 -2.14
N GLU A 71 16.61 -31.42 -1.26
CA GLU A 71 15.30 -30.89 -0.83
C GLU A 71 15.43 -29.48 -0.23
N VAL A 72 16.44 -29.24 0.62
CA VAL A 72 16.71 -27.92 1.20
C VAL A 72 17.09 -26.89 0.12
N PHE A 73 17.97 -27.26 -0.82
CA PHE A 73 18.31 -26.37 -1.94
C PHE A 73 17.10 -26.05 -2.82
N THR A 74 16.23 -27.04 -3.07
CA THR A 74 14.99 -26.85 -3.81
C THR A 74 14.05 -25.89 -3.08
N ASP A 75 13.85 -26.06 -1.77
CA ASP A 75 12.95 -25.17 -1.00
C ASP A 75 13.46 -23.73 -0.95
N ALA A 76 14.78 -23.54 -0.72
CA ALA A 76 15.40 -22.22 -0.79
C ALA A 76 15.23 -21.58 -2.19
N ASN A 77 15.34 -22.36 -3.26
CA ASN A 77 15.13 -21.87 -4.61
C ASN A 77 13.67 -21.51 -4.91
N ASN A 78 12.73 -22.31 -4.41
CA ASN A 78 11.30 -22.00 -4.48
C ASN A 78 10.97 -20.71 -3.73
N GLY A 79 11.57 -20.49 -2.54
CA GLY A 79 11.44 -19.26 -1.78
C GLY A 79 11.92 -18.01 -2.55
N LYS A 80 13.11 -18.08 -3.16
CA LYS A 80 13.63 -16.99 -4.04
C LYS A 80 12.68 -16.71 -5.22
N THR A 81 12.13 -17.75 -5.84
CA THR A 81 11.15 -17.61 -6.94
C THR A 81 9.86 -16.92 -6.48
N LYS A 82 9.31 -17.31 -5.32
CA LYS A 82 8.12 -16.67 -4.75
C LYS A 82 8.36 -15.19 -4.44
N LEU A 83 9.51 -14.86 -3.84
CA LEU A 83 9.89 -13.47 -3.56
C LEU A 83 10.04 -12.65 -4.84
N TYR A 84 10.74 -13.18 -5.84
CA TYR A 84 10.90 -12.53 -7.15
C TYR A 84 9.55 -12.16 -7.78
N ASN A 85 8.62 -13.11 -7.83
CA ASN A 85 7.27 -12.89 -8.38
C ASN A 85 6.46 -11.88 -7.56
N ALA A 86 6.59 -11.91 -6.23
CA ALA A 86 5.92 -10.94 -5.36
C ALA A 86 6.41 -9.50 -5.60
N ILE A 87 7.72 -9.31 -5.80
CA ILE A 87 8.31 -8.00 -6.10
C ILE A 87 7.86 -7.51 -7.49
N ILE A 88 7.80 -8.39 -8.50
CA ILE A 88 7.19 -8.08 -9.80
C ILE A 88 5.73 -7.66 -9.64
N GLY A 89 4.97 -8.35 -8.79
CA GLY A 89 3.59 -7.98 -8.44
C GLY A 89 3.46 -6.59 -7.81
N LYS A 90 4.55 -6.02 -7.27
CA LYS A 90 4.62 -4.63 -6.79
C LYS A 90 5.10 -3.64 -7.86
N GLY A 91 5.36 -4.08 -9.08
CA GLY A 91 5.77 -3.25 -10.21
C GLY A 91 7.28 -3.02 -10.32
N ILE A 92 8.10 -3.79 -9.60
CA ILE A 92 9.57 -3.70 -9.66
C ILE A 92 10.09 -5.02 -10.22
N THR A 93 11.00 -4.97 -11.20
CA THR A 93 11.66 -6.17 -11.75
C THR A 93 13.05 -6.32 -11.13
N PRO A 94 13.30 -7.31 -10.26
CA PRO A 94 14.65 -7.59 -9.78
C PRO A 94 15.58 -8.01 -10.93
N GLY A 95 16.89 -7.75 -10.81
CA GLY A 95 17.87 -8.17 -11.83
C GLY A 95 18.03 -9.69 -11.96
N SER A 96 17.83 -10.42 -10.87
CA SER A 96 17.81 -11.89 -10.84
C SER A 96 17.09 -12.40 -9.58
N GLN A 97 17.04 -13.73 -9.40
CA GLN A 97 16.53 -14.36 -8.19
C GLN A 97 17.57 -14.47 -7.05
N THR A 98 18.76 -13.87 -7.17
CA THR A 98 19.73 -13.87 -6.06
C THR A 98 19.21 -13.02 -4.90
N PHE A 99 19.56 -13.37 -3.66
CA PHE A 99 19.15 -12.57 -2.50
C PHE A 99 19.60 -11.11 -2.61
N THR A 100 20.79 -10.86 -3.17
CA THR A 100 21.30 -9.51 -3.42
C THR A 100 20.36 -8.70 -4.30
N ASP A 101 19.95 -9.22 -5.46
CA ASP A 101 19.06 -8.49 -6.38
C ASP A 101 17.64 -8.35 -5.83
N LEU A 102 17.14 -9.36 -5.10
CA LEU A 102 15.85 -9.29 -4.41
C LEU A 102 15.84 -8.18 -3.35
N VAL A 103 16.90 -8.08 -2.54
CA VAL A 103 17.04 -7.03 -1.51
C VAL A 103 17.18 -5.66 -2.15
N ASN A 104 17.97 -5.52 -3.21
CA ASN A 104 18.11 -4.26 -3.95
C ASN A 104 16.75 -3.79 -4.50
N ALA A 105 15.96 -4.71 -5.07
CA ALA A 105 14.63 -4.40 -5.57
C ALA A 105 13.66 -3.99 -4.45
N ILE A 106 13.70 -4.64 -3.28
CA ILE A 106 12.89 -4.27 -2.11
C ILE A 106 13.28 -2.88 -1.57
N ASN A 107 14.57 -2.57 -1.53
CA ASN A 107 15.06 -1.27 -1.05
C ASN A 107 14.87 -0.14 -2.06
N THR A 108 14.35 -0.42 -3.26
CA THR A 108 14.04 0.59 -4.25
C THR A 108 12.82 1.42 -3.79
N PRO A 109 12.90 2.76 -3.70
CA PRO A 109 11.84 3.61 -3.14
C PRO A 109 10.46 3.52 -3.82
N SER A 110 10.39 2.90 -5.00
CA SER A 110 9.21 2.83 -5.87
C SER A 110 8.24 1.67 -5.55
N LEU A 111 8.23 1.14 -4.32
CA LEU A 111 7.34 0.03 -3.91
C LEU A 111 5.83 0.33 -4.02
N VAL A 112 5.45 1.56 -4.35
CA VAL A 112 4.06 1.93 -4.65
C VAL A 112 3.86 1.92 -6.16
N ASN A 113 3.13 0.93 -6.66
CA ASN A 113 2.65 0.94 -8.04
C ASN A 113 1.66 2.11 -8.21
N THR A 114 2.14 3.19 -8.81
CA THR A 114 1.32 4.35 -9.19
C THR A 114 1.13 4.43 -10.71
N ALA A 115 1.34 3.36 -11.46
CA ALA A 115 1.28 3.38 -12.94
C ALA A 115 -0.13 3.68 -13.49
N GLY A 116 -1.16 3.44 -12.68
CA GLY A 116 -2.55 3.83 -12.97
C GLY A 116 -2.97 5.14 -12.32
N ALA A 117 -2.07 5.86 -11.65
CA ALA A 117 -2.41 7.12 -11.01
C ALA A 117 -2.49 8.23 -12.07
N THR A 118 -3.66 8.85 -12.21
CA THR A 118 -3.94 9.88 -13.22
C THR A 118 -4.12 11.28 -12.65
N ALA A 119 -4.01 11.44 -11.32
CA ALA A 119 -4.17 12.73 -10.66
C ALA A 119 -3.11 13.74 -11.11
N THR A 120 -3.54 14.93 -11.50
CA THR A 120 -2.69 16.06 -11.84
C THR A 120 -2.41 16.92 -10.61
N THR A 121 -1.59 17.96 -10.75
CA THR A 121 -1.38 18.93 -9.66
C THR A 121 -2.68 19.65 -9.28
N ASP A 122 -3.61 19.84 -10.22
CA ASP A 122 -4.89 20.51 -9.98
C ASP A 122 -5.90 19.62 -9.23
N ASP A 123 -5.76 18.30 -9.33
CA ASP A 123 -6.59 17.34 -8.58
C ASP A 123 -6.19 17.24 -7.09
N ILE A 124 -5.00 17.74 -6.74
CA ILE A 124 -4.43 17.64 -5.39
C ILE A 124 -4.47 19.01 -4.72
N VAL A 125 -4.99 19.05 -3.49
CA VAL A 125 -5.08 20.28 -2.70
C VAL A 125 -3.71 20.96 -2.56
N SER A 126 -3.70 22.28 -2.69
CA SER A 126 -2.53 23.14 -2.61
C SER A 126 -1.65 22.83 -1.40
N ASN A 127 -0.34 22.71 -1.65
CA ASN A 127 0.69 22.33 -0.67
C ASN A 127 0.56 20.91 -0.07
N LYS A 128 -0.33 20.07 -0.60
CA LYS A 128 -0.35 18.62 -0.30
C LYS A 128 0.44 17.86 -1.34
N ALA A 129 1.03 16.74 -0.93
CA ALA A 129 1.84 15.91 -1.80
C ALA A 129 1.15 14.56 -2.03
N ALA A 130 1.26 14.05 -3.26
CA ALA A 130 0.90 12.68 -3.62
C ALA A 130 1.98 12.09 -4.53
N TYR A 131 1.99 10.77 -4.65
CA TYR A 131 2.80 10.07 -5.64
C TYR A 131 1.92 9.67 -6.82
N VAL A 132 2.25 10.16 -8.01
CA VAL A 132 1.53 9.88 -9.26
C VAL A 132 2.56 9.46 -10.30
N ASN A 133 2.38 8.30 -10.93
CA ASN A 133 3.31 7.74 -11.93
C ASN A 133 4.80 7.74 -11.49
N GLY A 134 5.06 7.41 -10.23
CA GLY A 134 6.39 7.28 -9.64
C GLY A 134 6.97 8.58 -9.13
N ASN A 135 6.31 9.71 -9.42
CA ASN A 135 6.80 11.03 -9.06
C ASN A 135 6.00 11.60 -7.89
N LYS A 136 6.72 12.13 -6.91
CA LYS A 136 6.11 12.98 -5.89
C LYS A 136 5.72 14.30 -6.55
N ILE A 137 4.42 14.60 -6.60
CA ILE A 137 3.91 15.88 -7.09
C ILE A 137 3.28 16.65 -5.94
N THR A 138 3.39 17.98 -6.00
CA THR A 138 2.76 18.88 -5.03
C THR A 138 1.54 19.52 -5.68
N GLY A 139 0.41 19.48 -4.98
CA GLY A 139 -0.85 20.01 -5.47
C GLY A 139 -0.81 21.53 -5.67
N THR A 140 -1.48 21.95 -6.74
CA THR A 140 -1.87 23.33 -7.07
C THR A 140 -3.38 23.51 -6.99
N GLY A 141 -4.13 22.41 -6.84
CA GLY A 141 -5.57 22.42 -6.71
C GLY A 141 -6.02 23.32 -5.57
N ASN A 142 -6.89 24.26 -5.87
CA ASN A 142 -7.57 24.99 -4.80
C ASN A 142 -8.40 23.97 -4.02
N LYS A 143 -8.38 24.00 -2.68
CA LYS A 143 -9.51 23.41 -1.94
C LYS A 143 -10.75 24.02 -2.58
N ALA A 144 -11.68 23.20 -3.08
CA ALA A 144 -12.95 23.69 -3.55
C ALA A 144 -13.63 24.40 -2.36
N LYS A 145 -13.34 25.68 -2.18
CA LYS A 145 -14.27 26.66 -1.66
C LYS A 145 -15.43 26.56 -2.64
N ARG A 146 -16.60 26.08 -2.21
CA ARG A 146 -17.72 25.84 -3.13
C ARG A 146 -18.05 27.17 -3.81
N PHE A 147 -17.76 27.29 -5.10
CA PHE A 147 -18.22 28.41 -5.89
C PHE A 147 -19.67 28.11 -6.26
N VAL A 148 -20.60 28.84 -5.66
CA VAL A 148 -21.99 28.79 -6.10
C VAL A 148 -22.30 30.08 -6.84
N SER A 149 -22.76 29.93 -8.08
CA SER A 149 -23.20 31.05 -8.92
C SER A 149 -24.56 30.74 -9.52
N GLY A 150 -25.37 31.77 -9.71
CA GLY A 150 -26.67 31.64 -10.33
C GLY A 150 -27.23 32.99 -10.73
N THR A 151 -28.44 32.94 -11.28
CA THR A 151 -29.25 34.11 -11.64
C THR A 151 -30.57 34.05 -10.88
N ILE A 152 -30.98 35.16 -10.30
CA ILE A 152 -32.28 35.33 -9.65
C ILE A 152 -32.90 36.62 -10.19
N THR A 153 -34.17 36.58 -10.56
CA THR A 153 -34.92 37.78 -10.93
C THR A 153 -35.48 38.43 -9.68
N ALA A 154 -35.26 39.73 -9.51
CA ALA A 154 -35.89 40.51 -8.44
C ALA A 154 -37.41 40.51 -8.60
N ASP A 155 -38.15 40.54 -7.49
CA ASP A 155 -39.61 40.62 -7.54
C ASP A 155 -40.10 41.98 -8.10
N SER A 156 -41.42 42.13 -8.20
CA SER A 156 -42.07 43.36 -8.68
C SER A 156 -41.81 44.60 -7.80
N GLN A 157 -41.27 44.41 -6.60
CA GLN A 157 -40.88 45.44 -5.65
C GLN A 157 -39.36 45.61 -5.60
N GLY A 158 -38.60 44.83 -6.35
CA GLY A 158 -37.14 44.89 -6.40
C GLY A 158 -36.41 43.99 -5.40
N ASN A 159 -37.11 43.16 -4.61
CA ASN A 159 -36.47 42.32 -3.61
C ASN A 159 -35.89 41.05 -4.22
N PHE A 160 -34.78 40.57 -3.65
CA PHE A 160 -34.18 39.28 -4.00
C PHE A 160 -33.64 38.52 -2.78
N MET A 161 -33.49 37.21 -2.92
CA MET A 161 -32.88 36.33 -1.91
C MET A 161 -32.15 35.15 -2.58
N THR A 162 -30.91 34.89 -2.16
CA THR A 162 -30.13 33.75 -2.65
C THR A 162 -30.45 32.46 -1.87
N PHE A 163 -30.44 31.33 -2.56
CA PHE A 163 -30.57 29.98 -1.98
C PHE A 163 -29.54 29.02 -2.59
N PRO A 164 -29.12 27.95 -1.88
CA PRO A 164 -29.36 27.60 -0.46
C PRO A 164 -28.63 28.48 0.58
N GLU A 165 -28.65 28.07 1.85
CA GLU A 165 -27.90 28.68 2.96
C GLU A 165 -26.39 28.39 2.82
N PHE A 166 -25.55 29.43 2.92
CA PHE A 166 -24.10 29.33 2.75
C PHE A 166 -23.32 30.04 3.87
N ASP A 167 -22.19 29.45 4.28
CA ASP A 167 -21.18 30.10 5.11
C ASP A 167 -20.29 30.96 4.19
N VAL A 168 -20.63 32.23 4.04
CA VAL A 168 -20.04 33.07 2.99
C VAL A 168 -18.89 33.92 3.54
N SER A 169 -17.74 33.89 2.86
CA SER A 169 -16.66 34.86 3.06
C SER A 169 -16.83 36.09 2.15
N THR A 170 -17.27 35.91 0.90
CA THR A 170 -17.46 37.01 -0.07
C THR A 170 -18.56 36.69 -1.08
N VAL A 171 -19.37 37.70 -1.44
CA VAL A 171 -20.38 37.62 -2.50
C VAL A 171 -20.14 38.73 -3.49
N ILE A 172 -20.21 38.40 -4.78
CA ILE A 172 -20.24 39.37 -5.86
C ILE A 172 -21.64 39.32 -6.47
N ILE A 173 -22.30 40.47 -6.53
CA ILE A 173 -23.63 40.64 -7.13
C ILE A 173 -23.49 41.58 -8.33
N SER A 174 -24.09 41.22 -9.45
CA SER A 174 -24.13 42.06 -10.65
C SER A 174 -25.53 42.09 -11.25
N PHE A 175 -25.98 43.28 -11.62
CA PHE A 175 -27.28 43.50 -12.29
C PHE A 175 -27.21 44.72 -13.21
N THR A 176 -28.19 44.90 -14.08
CA THR A 176 -28.31 46.12 -14.91
C THR A 176 -29.52 46.91 -14.46
N SER A 177 -29.32 48.12 -13.98
CA SER A 177 -30.43 49.00 -13.57
C SER A 177 -31.41 49.24 -14.73
N SER A 178 -32.62 49.68 -14.41
CA SER A 178 -33.63 50.17 -15.36
C SER A 178 -33.12 51.30 -16.26
N ARG A 179 -32.07 52.01 -15.83
CA ARG A 179 -31.38 53.05 -16.60
C ARG A 179 -30.26 52.52 -17.51
N GLY A 180 -30.09 51.20 -17.60
CA GLY A 180 -29.06 50.55 -18.43
C GLY A 180 -27.64 50.57 -17.84
N ILE A 181 -27.47 51.01 -16.59
CA ILE A 181 -26.16 51.04 -15.92
C ILE A 181 -25.89 49.66 -15.33
N LYS A 182 -24.75 49.05 -15.67
CA LYS A 182 -24.30 47.79 -15.06
C LYS A 182 -23.76 48.07 -13.67
N MET A 183 -24.30 47.40 -12.67
CA MET A 183 -23.96 47.54 -11.27
C MET A 183 -23.19 46.28 -10.85
N THR A 184 -22.08 46.44 -10.13
CA THR A 184 -21.36 45.33 -9.49
C THR A 184 -21.10 45.68 -8.04
N GLY A 185 -21.67 44.88 -7.14
CA GLY A 185 -21.49 44.96 -5.71
C GLY A 185 -20.58 43.85 -5.19
N VAL A 186 -19.67 44.19 -4.28
CA VAL A 186 -18.92 43.21 -3.50
C VAL A 186 -19.39 43.31 -2.06
N PHE A 187 -19.74 42.16 -1.49
CA PHE A 187 -20.16 42.00 -0.12
C PHE A 187 -19.16 41.10 0.59
N ILE A 188 -18.60 41.57 1.70
CA ILE A 188 -17.64 40.83 2.50
C ILE A 188 -18.25 40.60 3.88
N ASN A 189 -18.40 39.33 4.26
CA ASN A 189 -18.87 38.96 5.58
C ASN A 189 -17.69 38.55 6.45
N ASN A 190 -17.45 39.32 7.51
CA ASN A 190 -16.41 39.03 8.50
C ASN A 190 -17.00 38.61 9.87
N GLY A 191 -18.25 38.14 9.90
CA GLY A 191 -18.92 37.62 11.10
C GLY A 191 -19.39 38.67 12.13
N ARG A 192 -19.07 39.95 11.94
CA ARG A 192 -19.45 41.05 12.86
C ARG A 192 -19.99 42.31 12.18
N SER A 193 -19.68 42.51 10.89
CA SER A 193 -20.14 43.63 10.08
C SER A 193 -20.25 43.21 8.62
N SER A 194 -21.20 43.83 7.94
CA SER A 194 -21.45 43.66 6.51
C SER A 194 -21.03 44.95 5.82
N ASP A 195 -19.90 44.94 5.12
CA ASP A 195 -19.52 46.05 4.26
C ASP A 195 -19.93 45.71 2.82
N TYR A 196 -20.70 46.61 2.21
CA TYR A 196 -21.07 46.53 0.81
C TYR A 196 -20.77 47.85 0.11
N PHE A 197 -20.30 47.73 -1.11
CA PHE A 197 -20.20 48.85 -2.04
C PHE A 197 -20.66 48.37 -3.41
N VAL A 198 -21.49 49.18 -4.07
CA VAL A 198 -21.94 48.92 -5.44
C VAL A 198 -21.32 49.97 -6.35
N VAL A 199 -20.60 49.52 -7.38
CA VAL A 199 -19.98 50.40 -8.38
C VAL A 199 -20.70 50.23 -9.71
N GLY A 200 -21.02 51.35 -10.35
CA GLY A 200 -21.56 51.35 -11.69
C GLY A 200 -20.52 51.32 -12.78
N SER A 201 -20.94 50.88 -13.96
CA SER A 201 -20.16 50.99 -15.20
C SER A 201 -19.84 52.44 -15.58
N ASP A 202 -20.51 53.41 -14.95
CA ASP A 202 -20.21 54.84 -15.02
C ASP A 202 -19.10 55.30 -14.05
N GLY A 203 -18.54 54.38 -13.26
CA GLY A 203 -17.48 54.63 -12.29
C GLY A 203 -17.97 55.22 -10.96
N LYS A 204 -19.28 55.38 -10.75
CA LYS A 204 -19.83 55.94 -9.51
C LYS A 204 -20.15 54.86 -8.49
N THR A 205 -20.05 55.22 -7.21
CA THR A 205 -20.45 54.35 -6.09
C THR A 205 -21.87 54.70 -5.64
N TYR A 206 -22.71 53.69 -5.48
CA TYR A 206 -24.11 53.80 -5.07
C TYR A 206 -24.27 53.13 -3.70
N LYS A 207 -24.68 53.89 -2.67
CA LYS A 207 -24.80 53.40 -1.28
C LYS A 207 -26.23 53.43 -0.73
N TYR A 208 -27.10 54.31 -1.24
CA TYR A 208 -28.45 54.55 -0.71
C TYR A 208 -29.59 54.00 -1.59
N ASP A 209 -29.31 53.69 -2.86
CA ASP A 209 -30.34 53.20 -3.79
C ASP A 209 -30.50 51.67 -3.73
N TYR A 210 -29.54 50.97 -3.13
CA TYR A 210 -29.47 49.51 -3.08
C TYR A 210 -29.02 49.04 -1.70
N ASP A 211 -29.90 48.32 -1.01
CA ASP A 211 -29.61 47.72 0.28
C ASP A 211 -29.36 46.22 0.11
N ILE A 212 -28.24 45.74 0.66
CA ILE A 212 -27.86 44.33 0.62
C ILE A 212 -27.44 43.92 2.03
N SER A 213 -27.96 42.78 2.50
CA SER A 213 -27.76 42.29 3.85
C SER A 213 -27.59 40.77 3.85
N TYR A 214 -27.03 40.27 4.96
CA TYR A 214 -26.85 38.84 5.20
C TYR A 214 -27.50 38.45 6.53
N MET A 215 -28.36 37.44 6.47
CA MET A 215 -28.97 36.82 7.65
C MET A 215 -29.12 35.33 7.38
N GLN A 216 -28.78 34.52 8.38
CA GLN A 216 -29.00 33.06 8.38
C GLN A 216 -28.50 32.41 7.07
N GLY A 217 -27.23 32.68 6.72
CA GLY A 217 -26.61 32.09 5.53
C GLY A 217 -27.15 32.54 4.17
N ARG A 218 -28.01 33.56 4.11
CA ARG A 218 -28.58 34.06 2.85
C ARG A 218 -28.25 35.52 2.62
N VAL A 219 -28.08 35.87 1.35
CA VAL A 219 -27.95 37.25 0.91
C VAL A 219 -29.30 37.71 0.39
N PHE A 220 -29.74 38.86 0.87
CA PHE A 220 -30.97 39.49 0.43
C PHE A 220 -30.74 40.98 0.21
N GLY A 221 -31.59 41.59 -0.59
CA GLY A 221 -31.49 43.02 -0.84
C GLY A 221 -32.58 43.55 -1.76
N THR A 222 -32.48 44.84 -2.06
CA THR A 222 -33.40 45.55 -2.95
C THR A 222 -32.63 46.16 -4.11
N VAL A 223 -33.12 45.92 -5.33
CA VAL A 223 -32.64 46.49 -6.59
C VAL A 223 -33.82 47.05 -7.39
N ASP A 224 -33.59 47.50 -8.61
CA ASP A 224 -34.67 47.89 -9.52
C ASP A 224 -35.60 46.68 -9.78
N ALA A 225 -36.91 46.93 -9.76
CA ALA A 225 -37.92 45.89 -9.93
C ALA A 225 -37.74 45.07 -11.22
N ASN A 226 -37.92 43.75 -11.11
CA ASN A 226 -37.87 42.80 -12.23
C ASN A 226 -36.52 42.75 -12.99
N VAL A 227 -35.41 43.14 -12.36
CA VAL A 227 -34.08 42.99 -12.95
C VAL A 227 -33.47 41.63 -12.59
N ASP A 228 -32.77 41.03 -13.55
CA ASP A 228 -31.97 39.82 -13.31
C ASP A 228 -30.68 40.13 -12.56
N ILE A 229 -30.44 39.35 -11.52
CA ILE A 229 -29.30 39.47 -10.62
C ILE A 229 -28.43 38.23 -10.79
N SER A 230 -27.21 38.43 -11.25
CA SER A 230 -26.18 37.40 -11.25
C SER A 230 -25.38 37.46 -9.96
N TYR A 231 -25.16 36.32 -9.32
CA TYR A 231 -24.35 36.25 -8.10
C TYR A 231 -23.23 35.20 -8.19
N LYS A 232 -22.15 35.45 -7.46
CA LYS A 232 -21.06 34.49 -7.19
C LYS A 232 -20.70 34.51 -5.71
N ILE A 233 -20.74 33.35 -5.07
CA ILE A 233 -20.46 33.16 -3.66
C ILE A 233 -19.13 32.45 -3.50
N TYR A 234 -18.31 32.98 -2.60
CA TYR A 234 -17.01 32.48 -2.22
C TYR A 234 -17.03 32.12 -0.73
N GLU A 235 -17.00 30.82 -0.43
CA GLU A 235 -16.71 30.29 0.91
C GLU A 235 -15.22 30.48 1.24
#